data_AF-A0A1B9P057-F1
#
_entry.id   AF-A0A1B9P057-F1
#
_cell.length_a   1.000
_cell.length_b   1.000
_cell.length_c   1.000
_cell.angle_alpha   90.00
_cell.angle_beta   90.00
_cell.angle_gamma   90.00
#
_symmetry.space_group_name_H-M   'P 1'
#
loop_
_entity.id
_entity.type
_entity.pdbx_description
1 polymer ?
#
loop_
_entity_poly.entity_id
_entity_poly.type
_entity_poly.pdbx_seq_one_letter_code
_entity_poly.pdbx_strand_id
1 'polypeptide(L)'
;MEGQVVRWIDNKGFGFIRGNDPDNDNEVFAHISQFKKGYRRPRVGDEVVFLIGYEDGKKVANTISLINVKPLKVTNATAVRLSKVITLFFIFTLFFLYLFFITWEVTPFYSPPSYDESEAPIRVRQNTGFRCEGKTRCTQMNSCDEAKFYLRYCPNVKIDGDDDGTPCERQFCGAW
;
A
#
# COMPACT_ATOMS: atom_id res chain seq x y z
N MET A 1 13.26 32.90 28.81
CA MET A 1 14.70 32.90 29.17
C MET A 1 15.48 32.44 27.96
N GLU A 2 16.66 33.01 27.74
CA GLU A 2 17.58 32.60 26.68
C GLU A 2 18.64 31.66 27.24
N GLY A 3 19.14 30.76 26.41
CA GLY A 3 20.19 29.84 26.79
C GLY A 3 20.73 29.05 25.61
N GLN A 4 21.58 28.09 25.92
CA GLN A 4 22.24 27.24 24.93
C GLN A 4 22.06 25.77 25.26
N VAL A 5 21.84 24.94 24.23
CA VAL A 5 21.83 23.49 24.37
C VAL A 5 23.24 23.01 24.65
N VAL A 6 23.51 22.55 25.87
CA VAL A 6 24.85 22.08 26.28
C VAL A 6 25.04 20.59 26.04
N ARG A 7 23.95 19.82 26.07
CA ARG A 7 23.95 18.37 25.85
C ARG A 7 22.71 17.95 25.08
N TRP A 8 22.85 17.09 24.09
CA TRP A 8 21.73 16.55 23.32
C TRP A 8 21.97 15.09 22.93
N ILE A 9 20.96 14.24 23.16
CA ILE A 9 21.00 12.81 22.86
C ILE A 9 19.89 12.53 21.84
N ASP A 10 20.23 12.55 20.55
CA ASP A 10 19.24 12.55 19.47
C ASP A 10 18.41 11.28 19.37
N ASN A 11 19.01 10.12 19.64
CA ASN A 11 18.31 8.83 19.63
C ASN A 11 17.28 8.70 20.77
N LYS A 12 17.50 9.39 21.90
CA LYS A 12 16.55 9.43 23.01
C LYS A 12 15.61 10.63 22.96
N GLY A 13 15.92 11.65 22.16
CA GLY A 13 15.08 12.83 22.00
C GLY A 13 15.06 13.75 23.21
N PHE A 14 16.13 13.83 24.00
CA PHE A 14 16.23 14.78 25.10
C PHE A 14 17.64 15.35 25.25
N GLY A 15 17.73 16.42 26.02
CA GLY A 15 18.98 17.07 26.36
C GLY A 15 18.85 18.05 27.51
N PHE A 16 19.84 18.93 27.62
CA PHE A 16 19.93 19.93 28.68
C PHE A 16 20.28 21.29 28.09
N ILE A 17 19.62 22.31 28.60
CA ILE A 17 19.82 23.72 28.22
C ILE A 17 20.41 24.44 29.43
N ARG A 18 21.48 25.21 29.21
CA ARG A 18 22.02 26.13 30.22
C ARG A 18 21.48 27.52 29.93
N GLY A 19 20.86 28.14 30.92
CA GLY A 19 20.40 29.53 30.81
C GLY A 19 21.58 30.49 30.82
N ASN A 20 21.42 31.66 30.17
CA ASN A 20 22.43 32.72 30.16
C ASN A 20 22.44 33.57 31.46
N ASP A 21 21.84 33.07 32.54
CA ASP A 21 21.71 33.79 33.81
C ASP A 21 22.98 33.59 34.66
N PRO A 22 23.76 34.65 34.94
CA PRO A 22 25.04 34.54 35.64
C PRO A 22 24.94 33.98 37.06
N ASP A 23 23.77 34.09 37.71
CA ASP A 23 23.56 33.59 39.08
C ASP A 23 23.03 32.15 39.12
N ASN A 24 22.71 31.54 37.97
CA ASN A 24 21.99 30.27 37.90
C ASN A 24 22.63 29.30 36.90
N ASP A 25 23.74 28.66 37.30
CA ASP A 25 24.43 27.61 36.51
C ASP A 25 23.65 26.29 36.41
N ASN A 26 22.36 26.27 36.73
CA ASN A 26 21.57 25.06 36.69
C ASN A 26 21.15 24.73 35.26
N GLU A 27 21.50 23.53 34.83
CA GLU A 27 21.01 22.94 33.59
C GLU A 27 19.53 22.57 33.69
N VAL A 28 18.74 22.95 32.69
CA VAL A 28 17.31 22.69 32.61
C VAL A 28 17.07 21.53 31.63
N PHE A 29 16.26 20.55 32.04
CA PHE A 29 15.93 19.42 31.18
C PHE A 29 15.06 19.84 30.01
N ALA A 30 15.38 19.35 28.81
CA ALA A 30 14.63 19.63 27.59
C ALA A 30 14.31 18.35 26.82
N HIS A 31 13.03 18.11 26.59
CA HIS A 31 12.55 17.02 25.74
C HIS A 31 12.23 17.51 24.32
N ILE A 32 12.44 16.69 23.30
CA ILE A 32 12.21 17.05 21.89
C ILE A 32 10.77 17.48 21.60
N SER A 33 9.79 16.97 22.38
CA SER A 33 8.39 17.38 22.25
C SER A 33 8.13 18.84 22.62
N GLN A 34 9.01 19.44 23.44
CA GLN A 34 8.88 20.83 23.87
C GLN A 34 9.40 21.80 22.81
N PHE A 35 10.09 21.32 21.76
CA PHE A 35 10.57 22.15 20.67
C PHE A 35 9.46 22.45 19.66
N LYS A 36 9.41 23.69 19.18
CA LYS A 36 8.49 24.10 18.12
C LYS A 36 8.68 23.24 16.88
N LYS A 37 7.59 22.69 16.36
CA LYS A 37 7.59 21.89 15.12
C LYS A 37 7.96 22.74 13.91
N GLY A 38 8.49 22.09 12.87
CA GLY A 38 8.86 22.75 11.62
C GLY A 38 10.31 23.23 11.56
N TYR A 39 11.16 22.83 12.51
CA TYR A 39 12.61 23.07 12.49
C TYR A 39 13.36 21.74 12.45
N ARG A 40 14.68 21.81 12.19
CA ARG A 40 15.56 20.64 12.34
C ARG A 40 15.63 20.20 13.81
N ARG A 41 16.14 18.98 14.05
CA ARG A 41 16.41 18.49 15.40
C ARG A 41 17.48 19.38 16.12
N PRO A 42 17.38 19.54 17.46
CA PRO A 42 18.33 20.33 18.24
C PRO A 42 19.74 19.71 18.23
N ARG A 43 20.76 20.54 18.43
CA ARG A 43 22.17 20.15 18.51
C ARG A 43 22.85 20.90 19.65
N VAL A 44 23.96 20.34 20.14
CA VAL A 44 24.80 21.03 21.12
C VAL A 44 25.34 22.33 20.51
N GLY A 45 25.27 23.42 21.26
CA GLY A 45 25.63 24.76 20.83
C GLY A 45 24.46 25.60 20.29
N ASP A 46 23.28 25.00 20.05
CA ASP A 46 22.12 25.74 19.56
C ASP A 46 21.64 26.75 20.62
N GLU A 47 21.45 28.00 20.18
CA GLU A 47 20.82 29.04 20.97
C GLU A 47 19.30 28.87 20.95
N VAL A 48 18.68 28.98 22.12
CA VAL A 48 17.26 28.72 22.31
C VAL A 48 16.61 29.73 23.24
N VAL A 49 15.36 30.07 22.95
CA VAL A 49 14.45 30.73 23.88
C VAL A 49 13.49 29.69 24.44
N PHE A 50 13.32 29.68 25.76
CA PHE A 50 12.43 28.73 26.44
C PHE A 50 11.78 29.35 27.68
N LEU A 51 10.74 28.70 28.18
CA LEU A 51 10.10 29.01 29.45
C LEU A 51 10.49 27.95 30.49
N ILE A 52 10.79 28.36 31.71
CA ILE A 52 11.07 27.43 32.81
C ILE A 52 9.73 26.95 33.38
N GLY A 53 9.58 25.63 33.48
CA GLY A 53 8.53 24.95 34.22
C GLY A 53 9.11 24.00 35.26
N TYR A 54 8.22 23.39 36.04
CA TYR A 54 8.56 22.37 37.03
C TYR A 54 7.69 21.14 36.80
N GLU A 55 8.33 19.97 36.74
CA GLU A 55 7.66 18.68 36.57
C GLU A 55 8.34 17.69 37.53
N ASP A 56 7.55 17.04 38.39
CA ASP A 56 8.06 16.16 39.47
C ASP A 56 9.18 16.78 40.32
N GLY A 57 9.08 18.09 40.59
CA GLY A 57 10.08 18.85 41.35
C GLY A 57 11.38 19.16 40.59
N LYS A 58 11.50 18.79 39.32
CA LYS A 58 12.65 19.10 38.46
C LYS A 58 12.35 20.26 37.53
N LYS A 59 13.37 21.08 37.25
CA LYS A 59 13.26 22.18 36.26
C LYS A 59 13.22 21.59 34.85
N VAL A 60 12.19 21.96 34.09
CA VAL A 60 11.97 21.53 32.70
C VAL A 60 11.79 22.75 31.80
N ALA A 61 12.33 22.69 30.59
CA ALA A 61 12.20 23.74 29.59
C ALA A 61 10.97 23.47 28.72
N ASN A 62 10.03 24.41 28.73
CA ASN A 62 8.79 24.37 27.97
C ASN A 62 8.83 25.38 26.82
N THR A 63 8.11 25.06 25.73
CA THR A 63 7.95 25.96 24.56
C THR A 63 9.29 26.45 24.02
N ILE A 64 10.17 25.52 23.66
CA ILE A 64 11.54 25.81 23.22
C ILE A 64 11.52 26.22 21.74
N SER A 65 12.13 27.36 21.44
CA SER A 65 12.30 27.89 20.07
C SER A 65 13.77 28.07 19.76
N LEU A 66 14.22 27.51 18.63
CA LEU A 66 15.59 27.66 18.13
C LEU A 66 15.79 29.06 17.54
N ILE A 67 16.83 29.75 18.00
CA ILE A 67 17.25 31.05 17.48
C ILE A 67 18.12 30.83 16.24
N ASN A 68 18.02 31.69 15.22
CA ASN A 68 18.85 31.67 14.00
C ASN A 68 18.72 30.41 13.11
N VAL A 69 17.73 29.54 13.35
CA VAL A 69 17.49 28.35 12.50
C VAL A 69 16.33 28.60 11.55
N LYS A 70 16.55 28.41 10.25
CA LYS A 70 15.48 28.54 9.23
C LYS A 70 14.46 27.39 9.38
N PRO A 71 13.14 27.67 9.25
CA PRO A 71 12.14 26.62 9.29
C PRO A 71 12.31 25.66 8.10
N LEU A 72 12.11 24.37 8.34
CA LEU A 72 12.03 23.36 7.30
C LEU A 72 10.83 23.69 6.41
N LYS A 73 11.06 23.81 5.10
CA LYS A 73 9.98 23.92 4.11
C LYS A 73 9.21 22.60 4.13
N VAL A 74 8.08 22.57 4.81
CA VAL A 74 7.12 21.47 4.70
C VAL A 74 6.46 21.61 3.34
N THR A 75 7.11 21.09 2.30
CA THR A 75 6.46 20.92 1.00
C THR A 75 5.44 19.81 1.17
N ASN A 76 4.17 20.18 1.26
CA ASN A 76 3.04 19.25 1.21
C ASN A 76 3.05 18.53 -0.14
N ALA A 77 3.76 17.41 -0.23
CA ALA A 77 3.87 16.58 -1.45
C ALA A 77 2.55 15.88 -1.83
N THR A 78 1.48 16.10 -1.07
CA THR A 78 0.15 15.50 -1.27
C THR A 78 -0.74 16.27 -2.25
N ALA A 79 -0.48 17.57 -2.48
CA ALA A 79 -1.34 18.41 -3.32
C ALA A 79 -1.23 18.13 -4.83
N VAL A 80 -0.13 17.53 -5.29
CA VAL A 80 0.13 17.32 -6.74
C VAL A 80 -0.40 15.98 -7.25
N ARG A 81 -0.69 15.00 -6.37
CA ARG A 81 -1.18 13.67 -6.78
C ARG A 81 -2.68 13.63 -7.08
N LEU A 82 -3.48 14.52 -6.50
CA LEU A 82 -4.94 14.50 -6.67
C LEU A 82 -5.38 15.07 -8.03
N SER A 83 -4.61 16.01 -8.59
CA SER A 83 -4.96 16.70 -9.83
C SER A 83 -4.92 15.79 -11.08
N LYS A 84 -3.93 14.91 -11.20
CA LYS A 84 -3.76 14.11 -12.43
C LYS A 84 -4.79 12.98 -12.57
N VAL A 85 -5.27 12.41 -11.47
CA VAL A 85 -6.27 11.32 -11.50
C VAL A 85 -7.63 11.85 -11.93
N ILE A 86 -8.01 13.04 -11.45
CA ILE A 86 -9.27 13.69 -11.79
C ILE A 86 -9.31 14.02 -13.30
N THR A 87 -8.22 14.57 -13.85
CA THR A 87 -8.14 14.89 -15.29
C THR A 87 -8.24 13.63 -16.16
N LEU A 88 -7.59 12.52 -15.78
CA LEU A 88 -7.69 11.26 -16.52
C LEU A 88 -9.10 10.65 -16.45
N PHE A 89 -9.78 10.77 -15.31
CA PHE A 89 -11.17 10.31 -15.17
C PHE A 89 -12.12 11.09 -16.07
N PHE A 90 -12.02 12.43 -16.13
CA PHE A 90 -12.84 13.24 -17.03
C PHE A 90 -12.55 12.96 -18.52
N ILE A 91 -11.31 12.69 -18.89
CA ILE A 91 -10.97 12.31 -20.28
C ILE A 91 -11.57 10.94 -20.62
N PHE A 92 -11.46 9.97 -19.71
CA PHE A 92 -12.00 8.63 -19.91
C PHE A 92 -13.53 8.62 -19.98
N THR A 93 -14.22 9.40 -19.13
CA THR A 93 -15.68 9.50 -19.17
C THR A 93 -16.18 10.18 -20.44
N LEU A 94 -15.54 11.27 -20.89
CA LEU A 94 -15.89 11.93 -22.15
C LEU A 94 -15.63 11.03 -23.37
N PHE A 95 -14.54 10.24 -23.35
CA PHE A 95 -14.25 9.26 -24.41
C PHE A 95 -15.28 8.13 -24.46
N PHE A 96 -15.67 7.57 -23.30
CA PHE A 96 -16.70 6.54 -23.22
C PHE A 96 -18.09 7.06 -23.65
N LEU A 97 -18.46 8.28 -23.25
CA LEU A 97 -19.71 8.91 -23.68
C LEU A 97 -19.70 9.18 -25.19
N TYR A 98 -18.57 9.58 -25.77
CA TYR A 98 -18.42 9.77 -27.21
C TYR A 98 -18.53 8.45 -27.98
N LEU A 99 -17.86 7.38 -27.54
CA LEU A 99 -18.00 6.05 -28.14
C LEU A 99 -19.45 5.54 -28.04
N PHE A 100 -20.07 5.72 -26.88
CA PHE A 100 -21.46 5.33 -26.66
C PHE A 100 -22.42 6.08 -27.59
N PHE A 101 -22.21 7.38 -27.78
CA PHE A 101 -23.00 8.21 -28.70
C PHE A 101 -22.81 7.79 -30.16
N ILE A 102 -21.58 7.47 -30.59
CA ILE A 102 -21.32 6.91 -31.92
C ILE A 102 -22.00 5.55 -32.10
N THR A 103 -22.00 4.68 -31.09
CA THR A 103 -22.67 3.37 -31.18
C THR A 103 -24.19 3.44 -31.06
N TRP A 104 -24.76 4.56 -30.59
CA TRP A 104 -26.22 4.71 -30.47
C TRP A 104 -26.89 5.16 -31.79
N GLU A 105 -26.13 5.66 -32.76
CA GLU A 105 -26.67 6.06 -34.09
C GLU A 105 -26.37 5.04 -35.20
N VAL A 106 -25.97 3.82 -34.84
CA VAL A 106 -25.86 2.72 -35.80
C VAL A 106 -26.43 1.46 -35.18
N THR A 107 -27.75 1.39 -35.11
CA THR A 107 -28.41 0.09 -35.30
C THR A 107 -28.44 -0.15 -36.82
N PRO A 108 -27.51 -0.91 -37.42
CA PRO A 108 -27.96 -1.65 -38.58
C PRO A 108 -29.11 -2.49 -38.04
N PHE A 109 -30.21 -2.53 -38.79
CA PHE A 109 -31.30 -3.47 -38.57
C PHE A 109 -30.69 -4.88 -38.49
N TYR A 110 -30.31 -5.29 -37.28
CA TYR A 110 -29.84 -6.63 -36.98
C TYR A 110 -31.11 -7.45 -36.93
N SER A 111 -31.52 -7.91 -38.10
CA SER A 111 -32.44 -9.02 -38.19
C SER A 111 -31.79 -10.15 -37.38
N PRO A 112 -32.43 -10.62 -36.30
CA PRO A 112 -31.93 -11.80 -35.62
C PRO A 112 -31.84 -12.92 -36.67
N PRO A 113 -30.72 -13.67 -36.74
CA PRO A 113 -30.66 -14.83 -37.60
C PRO A 113 -31.86 -15.71 -37.27
N SER A 114 -32.57 -16.16 -38.30
CA SER A 114 -33.65 -17.13 -38.17
C SER A 114 -33.13 -18.28 -37.34
N TYR A 115 -33.64 -18.39 -36.11
CA TYR A 115 -33.35 -19.47 -35.20
C TYR A 115 -33.96 -20.72 -35.83
N ASP A 116 -33.13 -21.54 -36.48
CA ASP A 116 -33.49 -22.94 -36.67
C ASP A 116 -33.42 -23.58 -35.29
N GLU A 117 -34.53 -24.17 -34.87
CA GLU A 117 -34.78 -24.72 -33.54
C GLU A 117 -34.05 -26.06 -33.36
N SER A 118 -32.77 -26.12 -33.75
CA SER A 118 -31.96 -27.33 -33.82
C SER A 118 -30.57 -27.22 -33.17
N GLU A 119 -30.10 -26.02 -32.78
CA GLU A 119 -28.78 -25.89 -32.11
C GLU A 119 -28.84 -25.09 -30.79
N ALA A 120 -29.06 -25.82 -29.70
CA ALA A 120 -28.71 -25.42 -28.34
C ALA A 120 -27.22 -25.00 -28.26
N PRO A 121 -26.80 -24.14 -27.30
CA PRO A 121 -25.42 -23.67 -27.22
C PRO A 121 -24.48 -24.87 -27.16
N ILE A 122 -23.60 -24.97 -28.16
CA ILE A 122 -22.46 -25.88 -28.13
C ILE A 122 -21.63 -25.43 -26.93
N ARG A 123 -21.84 -26.07 -25.77
CA ARG A 123 -20.73 -26.28 -24.85
C ARG A 123 -19.65 -26.87 -25.74
N VAL A 124 -18.56 -26.13 -25.97
CA VAL A 124 -17.35 -26.74 -26.48
C VAL A 124 -16.91 -27.70 -25.39
N ARG A 125 -17.53 -28.89 -25.37
CA ARG A 125 -16.90 -30.12 -24.95
C ARG A 125 -15.66 -30.16 -25.81
N GLN A 126 -14.54 -29.69 -25.27
CA GLN A 126 -13.31 -30.43 -25.49
C GLN A 126 -13.71 -31.88 -25.21
N ASN A 127 -13.76 -32.67 -26.28
CA ASN A 127 -14.36 -34.00 -26.32
C ASN A 127 -13.44 -34.98 -25.59
N THR A 128 -13.15 -34.70 -24.33
CA THR A 128 -12.33 -35.51 -23.45
C THR A 128 -13.19 -36.31 -22.47
N GLY A 129 -14.52 -36.11 -22.49
CA GLY A 129 -15.47 -36.93 -21.71
C GLY A 129 -15.38 -36.78 -20.19
N PHE A 130 -14.49 -35.92 -19.68
CA PHE A 130 -14.25 -35.78 -18.25
C PHE A 130 -15.33 -34.95 -17.55
N ARG A 131 -15.76 -35.41 -16.37
CA ARG A 131 -16.70 -34.73 -15.48
C ARG A 131 -16.18 -34.88 -14.06
N CYS A 132 -16.53 -33.96 -13.16
CA CYS A 132 -16.16 -34.07 -11.75
C CYS A 132 -16.96 -35.20 -11.09
N GLU A 133 -16.32 -36.35 -10.86
CA GLU A 133 -16.88 -37.54 -10.21
C GLU A 133 -16.39 -37.68 -8.76
N GLY A 134 -15.92 -36.58 -8.15
CA GLY A 134 -15.44 -36.58 -6.77
C GLY A 134 -14.06 -37.22 -6.57
N LYS A 135 -13.29 -37.42 -7.64
CA LYS A 135 -11.91 -37.89 -7.56
C LYS A 135 -11.02 -36.82 -6.94
N THR A 136 -10.14 -37.22 -6.03
CA THR A 136 -9.28 -36.30 -5.25
C THR A 136 -7.80 -36.69 -5.29
N ARG A 137 -7.46 -37.91 -5.70
CA ARG A 137 -6.08 -38.43 -5.75
C ARG A 137 -5.73 -38.95 -7.14
N CYS A 138 -4.44 -38.96 -7.47
CA CYS A 138 -3.94 -39.37 -8.78
C CYS A 138 -4.31 -40.79 -9.17
N THR A 139 -4.33 -41.74 -8.24
CA THR A 139 -4.70 -43.15 -8.52
C THR A 139 -6.12 -43.34 -9.04
N GLN A 140 -6.98 -42.31 -8.97
CA GLN A 140 -8.35 -42.37 -9.46
C GLN A 140 -8.47 -41.87 -10.91
N MET A 141 -7.43 -41.26 -11.46
CA MET A 141 -7.39 -40.70 -12.80
C MET A 141 -6.76 -41.70 -13.78
N ASN A 142 -7.04 -41.56 -15.07
CA ASN A 142 -6.57 -42.47 -16.11
C ASN A 142 -5.64 -41.80 -17.13
N SER A 143 -5.51 -40.47 -17.11
CA SER A 143 -4.67 -39.73 -18.04
C SER A 143 -4.22 -38.38 -17.49
N CYS A 144 -3.16 -37.82 -18.08
CA CYS A 144 -2.67 -36.49 -17.74
C CYS A 144 -3.72 -35.40 -18.08
N ASP A 145 -4.47 -35.57 -19.17
CA ASP A 145 -5.52 -34.63 -19.57
C ASP A 145 -6.73 -34.66 -18.61
N GLU A 146 -7.08 -35.84 -18.07
CA GLU A 146 -8.08 -35.96 -17.00
C GLU A 146 -7.59 -35.26 -15.73
N ALA A 147 -6.33 -35.46 -15.34
CA ALA A 147 -5.75 -34.84 -14.16
C ALA A 147 -5.73 -33.30 -14.27
N LYS A 148 -5.34 -32.76 -15.43
CA LYS A 148 -5.40 -31.32 -15.73
C LYS A 148 -6.82 -30.77 -15.68
N PHE A 149 -7.81 -31.53 -16.17
CA PHE A 149 -9.21 -31.15 -16.08
C PHE A 149 -9.67 -31.04 -14.62
N TYR A 150 -9.34 -32.04 -13.80
CA TYR A 150 -9.71 -32.04 -12.38
C TYR A 150 -9.02 -30.92 -11.59
N LEU A 151 -7.74 -30.62 -11.86
CA LEU A 151 -7.02 -29.50 -11.24
C LEU A 151 -7.71 -28.15 -11.50
N ARG A 152 -8.24 -27.95 -12.72
CA ARG A 152 -8.82 -26.66 -13.14
C ARG A 152 -10.30 -26.50 -12.79
N TYR A 153 -11.09 -27.58 -12.85
CA TYR A 153 -12.55 -27.48 -12.85
C TYR A 153 -13.24 -28.17 -11.66
N CYS A 154 -12.54 -29.00 -10.88
CA CYS A 154 -13.16 -29.77 -9.80
C CYS A 154 -12.68 -29.29 -8.41
N PRO A 155 -13.60 -29.05 -7.46
CA PRO A 155 -13.22 -28.62 -6.11
C PRO A 155 -12.61 -29.78 -5.30
N ASN A 156 -11.79 -29.45 -4.30
CA ASN A 156 -11.21 -30.37 -3.31
C ASN A 156 -10.25 -31.45 -3.85
N VAL A 157 -9.64 -31.22 -5.01
CA VAL A 157 -8.62 -32.11 -5.57
C VAL A 157 -7.26 -31.90 -4.90
N LYS A 158 -6.53 -32.98 -4.62
CA LYS A 158 -5.19 -32.98 -4.00
C LYS A 158 -4.24 -33.82 -4.84
N ILE A 159 -3.92 -33.30 -6.02
CA ILE A 159 -3.22 -34.02 -7.11
C ILE A 159 -1.97 -33.29 -7.59
N ASP A 160 -1.85 -32.02 -7.25
CA ASP A 160 -0.67 -31.18 -7.41
C ASP A 160 -0.07 -31.03 -6.00
N GLY A 161 1.14 -31.55 -5.80
CA GLY A 161 1.73 -31.72 -4.47
C GLY A 161 2.71 -30.61 -4.10
N ASP A 162 3.33 -30.01 -5.10
CA ASP A 162 4.30 -28.91 -5.05
C ASP A 162 3.73 -27.60 -5.62
N ASP A 163 2.46 -27.59 -6.02
CA ASP A 163 1.68 -26.44 -6.51
C ASP A 163 2.32 -25.76 -7.73
N ASP A 164 2.95 -26.55 -8.61
CA ASP A 164 3.63 -26.08 -9.82
C ASP A 164 2.69 -25.99 -11.04
N GLY A 165 1.45 -26.49 -10.90
CA GLY A 165 0.44 -26.56 -11.96
C GLY A 165 0.45 -27.88 -12.75
N THR A 166 1.31 -28.83 -12.38
CA THR A 166 1.46 -30.15 -13.01
C THR A 166 0.87 -31.24 -12.12
N PRO A 167 -0.38 -31.68 -12.34
CA PRO A 167 -0.98 -32.71 -11.50
C PRO A 167 -0.39 -34.09 -11.82
N CYS A 168 -0.23 -34.93 -10.80
CA CYS A 168 0.10 -36.34 -10.96
C CYS A 168 1.37 -36.63 -11.77
N GLU A 169 2.43 -35.84 -11.54
CA GLU A 169 3.73 -35.99 -12.20
C GLU A 169 4.25 -37.42 -12.18
N ARG A 170 4.20 -38.08 -11.02
CA ARG A 170 4.75 -39.44 -10.85
C ARG A 170 3.99 -40.54 -11.61
N GLN A 171 2.77 -40.27 -12.10
CA GLN A 171 1.90 -41.30 -12.69
C GLN A 171 1.49 -41.01 -14.14
N PHE A 172 1.08 -39.78 -14.45
CA PHE A 172 0.51 -39.45 -15.77
C PHE A 172 1.24 -38.31 -16.48
N CYS A 173 1.71 -37.29 -15.76
CA CYS A 173 2.23 -36.06 -16.37
C CYS A 173 3.76 -35.91 -16.33
N GLY A 174 4.51 -36.85 -15.73
CA GLY A 174 5.96 -36.77 -15.56
C GLY A 174 6.77 -37.46 -16.66
N ALA A 175 6.40 -37.23 -17.92
CA ALA A 175 7.26 -37.64 -19.04
C ALA A 175 8.44 -36.67 -19.16
N TRP A 176 9.57 -37.05 -18.56
CA TRP A 176 10.90 -36.49 -18.83
C TRP A 176 11.91 -37.63 -18.90
#